data_AF-A0A3E2NEG5-F1
#
_entry.id   AF-A0A3E2NEG5-F1
#
_cell.length_a   1.000
_cell.length_b   1.000
_cell.length_c   1.000
_cell.angle_alpha   90.00
_cell.angle_beta   90.00
_cell.angle_gamma   90.00
#
_symmetry.space_group_name_H-M   'P 1'
#
loop_
_entity.id
_entity.type
_entity.pdbx_description
1 polymer ?
#
loop_
_entity_poly.entity_id
_entity_poly.type
_entity_poly.pdbx_seq_one_letter_code
_entity_poly.pdbx_strand_id
1 'polypeptide(L)'
;MHFSRFNKIMAGVLVMTMVFSMTTQTVTVHAANTTQETSRSSEQSAGGPGGQQPPDGTPAGQPPRKGEQPPDGAPAGQPSQGGGEQPSDMDQTPPGEMGGADTMTFDYKGSYTAALAADGYEVQSDKESLTASTADQNTALVQNAGTLTITKGILQKSGDDTNGDNCNFYGLNSILLAVNSDSKAYISDSSLKADSEGSNGIFSTDNALVYSNNNNISTTAGNSRGLDATYGGTIIANMMDISTKGDHSAAIATDRGGGTISVTNSTLSTEGSGSPLLYSTGNIEVDNVTGSSAGSQIAGMEGLNTIRICRSDLTSTNTDKTASDPVANGIIIYQSTSGDAEASTGNAATFEAADSTLKSEVKSGSMFYSTNTEANIVLSNTKLAFDSDHVSLLTVEGNDSNNWGTAGSNGSKVKFTGLNQTLNGAIEVDTISSVELYLLENTTYTGATAIHTNAVNTKTTEAPVTVNLDGTSKWVVTKDCEITNLNSENGASIVDEDGKTVTIVADGKTVVTGTGSLTLTVTGTYSETVTTDSSNALSTSFTDRTGFDEYYGTATTFGENGAAEGTMEETPAGNQPGTQSKVSNQEEKTQNNPAGILAALAAACALIGGGVVFWHRKKRK
;
A
#
# COMPACT_ATOMS: atom_id res chain seq x y z
N MET A 1 29.31 -49.23 34.91
CA MET A 1 30.08 -49.05 36.16
C MET A 1 31.30 -48.20 35.86
N HIS A 2 31.52 -47.16 36.68
CA HIS A 2 32.72 -46.31 36.84
C HIS A 2 33.28 -45.57 35.62
N PHE A 3 33.01 -44.27 35.43
CA PHE A 3 33.52 -43.04 36.10
C PHE A 3 34.97 -42.63 35.75
N SER A 4 35.10 -41.48 35.06
CA SER A 4 35.83 -40.25 35.48
C SER A 4 36.42 -39.52 34.26
N ARG A 5 36.58 -38.19 34.18
CA ARG A 5 35.91 -36.97 34.68
C ARG A 5 36.77 -35.79 34.15
N PHE A 6 36.15 -34.74 33.57
CA PHE A 6 36.66 -33.33 33.45
C PHE A 6 37.91 -33.08 32.57
N ASN A 7 38.14 -31.96 31.84
CA ASN A 7 37.58 -30.61 31.82
C ASN A 7 38.01 -29.82 30.55
N LYS A 8 37.19 -28.83 30.14
CA LYS A 8 37.50 -27.48 29.57
C LYS A 8 38.14 -27.27 28.18
N ILE A 9 37.31 -26.77 27.25
CA ILE A 9 37.31 -25.44 26.58
C ILE A 9 38.67 -24.85 26.16
N MET A 10 38.88 -24.64 24.85
CA MET A 10 39.10 -23.30 24.27
C MET A 10 39.00 -23.27 22.74
N ALA A 11 38.43 -22.16 22.27
CA ALA A 11 38.18 -21.79 20.88
C ALA A 11 39.47 -21.49 20.09
N GLY A 12 39.41 -21.73 18.78
CA GLY A 12 40.40 -21.27 17.80
C GLY A 12 39.71 -20.89 16.51
N VAL A 13 39.59 -19.58 16.28
CA VAL A 13 39.12 -18.94 15.04
C VAL A 13 40.16 -19.15 13.95
N LEU A 14 39.75 -19.64 12.78
CA LEU A 14 40.58 -19.68 11.56
C LEU A 14 39.99 -18.71 10.53
N VAL A 15 40.66 -17.58 10.34
CA VAL A 15 40.43 -16.65 9.23
C VAL A 15 41.19 -17.20 8.01
N MET A 16 40.49 -17.52 6.93
CA MET A 16 41.09 -17.93 5.66
C MET A 16 40.79 -16.88 4.60
N THR A 17 41.81 -16.08 4.28
CA THR A 17 41.82 -15.12 3.17
C THR A 17 42.10 -15.89 1.88
N MET A 18 41.20 -15.82 0.89
CA MET A 18 41.49 -16.29 -0.47
C MET A 18 41.45 -15.12 -1.46
N VAL A 19 42.58 -14.97 -2.14
CA VAL A 19 42.85 -14.01 -3.21
C VAL A 19 42.42 -14.63 -4.53
N PHE A 20 41.49 -14.01 -5.26
CA PHE A 20 41.17 -14.39 -6.63
C PHE A 20 41.94 -13.52 -7.62
N SER A 21 42.77 -14.16 -8.44
CA SER A 21 43.51 -13.56 -9.54
C SER A 21 42.63 -13.59 -10.80
N MET A 22 42.33 -12.43 -11.38
CA MET A 22 41.62 -12.29 -12.64
C MET A 22 42.56 -12.59 -13.83
N THR A 23 42.09 -13.41 -14.76
CA THR A 23 42.63 -13.46 -16.14
C THR A 23 41.46 -13.38 -17.11
N THR A 24 41.46 -12.31 -17.91
CA THR A 24 40.53 -12.00 -18.99
C THR A 24 40.74 -12.93 -20.19
N GLN A 25 39.66 -13.50 -20.72
CA GLN A 25 39.59 -13.90 -22.12
C GLN A 25 38.34 -13.32 -22.77
N THR A 26 38.60 -12.54 -23.82
CA THR A 26 37.65 -11.94 -24.74
C THR A 26 37.05 -13.01 -25.65
N VAL A 27 35.72 -13.06 -25.74
CA VAL A 27 35.01 -13.76 -26.82
C VAL A 27 34.12 -12.75 -27.54
N THR A 28 34.49 -12.46 -28.78
CA THR A 28 33.70 -11.65 -29.71
C THR A 28 32.63 -12.53 -30.34
N VAL A 29 31.35 -12.16 -30.20
CA VAL A 29 30.26 -12.76 -30.99
C VAL A 29 29.60 -11.65 -31.80
N HIS A 30 29.69 -11.75 -33.13
CA HIS A 30 28.91 -10.96 -34.07
C HIS A 30 27.49 -11.53 -34.14
N ALA A 31 26.48 -10.70 -33.88
CA ALA A 31 25.09 -10.99 -34.23
C ALA A 31 24.61 -9.94 -35.23
N ALA A 32 24.07 -10.43 -36.35
CA ALA A 32 23.65 -9.67 -37.51
C ALA A 32 22.29 -8.99 -37.30
N ASN A 33 22.19 -7.74 -37.75
CA ASN A 33 20.93 -7.01 -37.92
C ASN A 33 19.94 -7.79 -38.79
N THR A 34 18.70 -7.92 -38.34
CA THR A 34 17.56 -8.12 -39.23
C THR A 34 16.45 -7.15 -38.85
N THR A 35 16.21 -6.19 -39.73
CA THR A 35 15.11 -5.22 -39.71
C THR A 35 13.81 -5.93 -40.05
N GLN A 36 12.76 -5.76 -39.26
CA GLN A 36 11.39 -5.88 -39.74
C GLN A 36 10.59 -4.64 -39.36
N GLU A 37 10.10 -3.97 -40.41
CA GLU A 37 9.09 -2.93 -40.33
C GLU A 37 7.79 -3.53 -39.79
N THR A 38 7.10 -2.81 -38.92
CA THR A 38 5.66 -3.02 -38.71
C THR A 38 4.97 -1.66 -38.70
N SER A 39 4.09 -1.51 -39.68
CA SER A 39 3.30 -0.33 -39.98
C SER A 39 2.32 -0.01 -38.84
N ARG A 40 2.37 1.22 -38.32
CA ARG A 40 1.37 1.78 -37.40
C ARG A 40 0.20 2.38 -38.19
N SER A 41 -1.02 2.03 -37.82
CA SER A 41 -2.24 2.78 -38.15
C SER A 41 -2.52 3.82 -37.06
N SER A 42 -2.41 5.10 -37.42
CA SER A 42 -2.79 6.24 -36.59
C SER A 42 -4.27 6.59 -36.81
N GLU A 43 -5.05 6.66 -35.74
CA GLU A 43 -6.27 7.47 -35.73
C GLU A 43 -6.02 8.78 -34.98
N GLN A 44 -6.42 9.86 -35.63
CA GLN A 44 -6.14 11.24 -35.30
C GLN A 44 -7.48 11.87 -34.89
N SER A 45 -7.57 12.46 -33.70
CA SER A 45 -8.64 13.41 -33.39
C SER A 45 -8.03 14.69 -32.85
N ALA A 46 -8.31 15.78 -33.56
CA ALA A 46 -7.87 17.14 -33.26
C ALA A 46 -9.09 17.99 -32.93
N GLY A 47 -8.97 18.88 -31.93
CA GLY A 47 -9.89 19.99 -31.74
C GLY A 47 -9.86 20.62 -30.34
N GLY A 48 -9.04 21.65 -30.16
CA GLY A 48 -9.08 22.57 -29.01
C GLY A 48 -10.06 23.76 -29.21
N PRO A 49 -10.01 24.82 -28.37
CA PRO A 49 -11.04 25.10 -27.35
C PRO A 49 -11.72 26.49 -27.46
N GLY A 50 -12.78 26.73 -26.67
CA GLY A 50 -13.20 28.09 -26.28
C GLY A 50 -14.63 28.30 -25.75
N GLY A 51 -14.77 28.88 -24.56
CA GLY A 51 -15.68 30.02 -24.30
C GLY A 51 -17.04 29.81 -23.57
N GLN A 52 -17.04 30.09 -22.25
CA GLN A 52 -18.02 30.79 -21.38
C GLN A 52 -19.56 30.83 -21.68
N GLN A 53 -20.34 30.49 -20.63
CA GLN A 53 -21.82 30.61 -20.37
C GLN A 53 -22.30 32.06 -20.07
N PRO A 54 -23.59 32.37 -19.68
CA PRO A 54 -25.00 32.01 -20.07
C PRO A 54 -25.84 33.32 -20.34
N PRO A 55 -27.21 33.49 -20.22
CA PRO A 55 -28.28 32.63 -19.64
C PRO A 55 -29.73 32.65 -20.24
N ASP A 56 -30.55 31.74 -19.65
CA ASP A 56 -31.99 31.73 -19.34
C ASP A 56 -33.10 32.01 -20.37
N GLY A 57 -34.11 31.12 -20.35
CA GLY A 57 -35.48 31.44 -20.75
C GLY A 57 -36.35 30.24 -21.15
N THR A 58 -37.07 29.63 -20.21
CA THR A 58 -38.34 28.91 -20.50
C THR A 58 -39.52 29.89 -20.41
N PRO A 59 -40.61 29.69 -21.18
CA PRO A 59 -41.81 29.12 -20.55
C PRO A 59 -42.66 28.20 -21.44
N ALA A 60 -43.56 27.46 -20.78
CA ALA A 60 -44.42 26.38 -21.25
C ALA A 60 -45.61 26.76 -22.16
N GLY A 61 -46.13 25.77 -22.91
CA GLY A 61 -47.45 25.81 -23.57
C GLY A 61 -47.80 24.50 -24.29
N GLN A 62 -48.91 23.86 -23.89
CA GLN A 62 -49.41 22.51 -24.25
C GLN A 62 -50.27 22.46 -25.58
N PRO A 63 -50.80 21.29 -26.04
CA PRO A 63 -50.91 20.78 -27.44
C PRO A 63 -52.29 21.11 -28.13
N PRO A 64 -52.84 20.46 -29.23
CA PRO A 64 -52.46 19.24 -30.00
C PRO A 64 -52.73 19.19 -31.56
N ARG A 65 -52.21 18.15 -32.26
CA ARG A 65 -52.89 17.16 -33.17
C ARG A 65 -52.11 16.70 -34.45
N LYS A 66 -51.85 15.37 -34.46
CA LYS A 66 -52.04 14.29 -35.48
C LYS A 66 -51.70 14.42 -36.99
N GLY A 67 -51.05 13.34 -37.46
CA GLY A 67 -51.05 12.74 -38.82
C GLY A 67 -49.61 12.64 -39.36
N GLU A 68 -48.98 11.50 -39.69
CA GLU A 68 -49.45 10.27 -40.35
C GLU A 68 -48.61 9.03 -39.94
N GLN A 69 -49.07 7.86 -40.37
CA GLN A 69 -48.85 6.48 -39.89
C GLN A 69 -47.71 5.75 -40.64
N PRO A 70 -47.18 4.62 -40.10
CA PRO A 70 -47.21 3.37 -40.89
C PRO A 70 -47.67 2.13 -40.07
N PRO A 71 -48.23 1.08 -40.71
CA PRO A 71 -48.78 -0.09 -40.02
C PRO A 71 -47.91 -1.36 -40.03
N ASP A 72 -47.84 -1.97 -38.84
CA ASP A 72 -48.14 -3.37 -38.44
C ASP A 72 -47.58 -4.63 -39.14
N GLY A 73 -47.12 -5.56 -38.29
CA GLY A 73 -47.57 -6.97 -38.36
C GLY A 73 -46.56 -8.07 -37.98
N ALA A 74 -46.54 -8.50 -36.71
CA ALA A 74 -45.93 -9.76 -36.20
C ALA A 74 -46.80 -11.01 -36.58
N PRO A 75 -46.44 -12.30 -36.30
CA PRO A 75 -46.34 -12.85 -34.92
C PRO A 75 -45.41 -14.09 -34.70
N ALA A 76 -45.43 -14.63 -33.47
CA ALA A 76 -44.56 -15.63 -32.82
C ALA A 76 -44.91 -17.13 -33.04
N GLY A 77 -43.98 -18.06 -32.69
CA GLY A 77 -44.27 -19.49 -32.38
C GLY A 77 -43.07 -20.49 -32.48
N GLN A 78 -42.76 -21.20 -31.37
CA GLN A 78 -41.87 -22.40 -31.18
C GLN A 78 -42.40 -23.68 -31.93
N PRO A 79 -41.80 -24.93 -31.96
CA PRO A 79 -40.56 -25.51 -31.36
C PRO A 79 -39.72 -26.56 -32.20
N SER A 80 -38.52 -26.94 -31.70
CA SER A 80 -37.73 -28.22 -31.70
C SER A 80 -37.69 -29.26 -32.87
N GLN A 81 -36.48 -29.64 -33.35
CA GLN A 81 -35.82 -31.00 -33.27
C GLN A 81 -34.75 -31.31 -34.37
N GLY A 82 -33.59 -31.86 -33.94
CA GLY A 82 -32.70 -32.86 -34.61
C GLY A 82 -31.84 -32.42 -35.81
N GLY A 83 -30.58 -32.84 -36.04
CA GLY A 83 -29.63 -33.77 -35.42
C GLY A 83 -28.46 -34.03 -36.40
N GLY A 84 -27.24 -34.32 -35.88
CA GLY A 84 -26.05 -34.85 -36.61
C GLY A 84 -25.29 -33.85 -37.49
N GLU A 85 -23.96 -33.82 -37.63
CA GLU A 85 -22.86 -34.73 -37.29
C GLU A 85 -21.57 -33.91 -37.10
N GLN A 86 -20.70 -34.38 -36.20
CA GLN A 86 -19.33 -33.93 -35.99
C GLN A 86 -18.40 -34.55 -37.05
N PRO A 87 -17.30 -33.87 -37.44
CA PRO A 87 -16.04 -34.57 -37.60
C PRO A 87 -15.01 -34.09 -36.59
N SER A 88 -14.55 -35.03 -35.78
CA SER A 88 -13.29 -35.00 -35.05
C SER A 88 -12.12 -34.89 -36.02
N ASP A 89 -11.22 -33.94 -35.80
CA ASP A 89 -9.81 -34.23 -35.97
C ASP A 89 -9.00 -33.58 -34.87
N MET A 90 -8.23 -34.43 -34.21
CA MET A 90 -7.34 -34.08 -33.11
C MET A 90 -6.02 -33.60 -33.69
N ASP A 91 -5.59 -32.41 -33.29
CA ASP A 91 -4.17 -32.15 -33.14
C ASP A 91 -3.98 -31.50 -31.76
N GLN A 92 -3.54 -32.33 -30.82
CA GLN A 92 -3.18 -31.90 -29.47
C GLN A 92 -1.88 -31.11 -29.55
N THR A 93 -1.98 -29.80 -29.39
CA THR A 93 -0.84 -29.01 -28.94
C THR A 93 -0.60 -29.31 -27.46
N PRO A 94 0.65 -29.51 -27.01
CA PRO A 94 0.96 -29.67 -25.59
C PRO A 94 0.53 -28.42 -24.81
N PRO A 95 0.32 -28.48 -23.48
CA PRO A 95 0.12 -27.29 -22.66
C PRO A 95 1.37 -26.43 -22.78
N GLY A 96 1.29 -25.38 -23.59
CA GLY A 96 2.35 -24.39 -23.74
C GLY A 96 2.47 -23.63 -22.44
N GLU A 97 3.68 -23.61 -21.90
CA GLU A 97 4.15 -22.84 -20.76
C GLU A 97 3.48 -21.45 -20.73
N MET A 98 2.70 -21.18 -19.67
CA MET A 98 2.33 -19.81 -19.29
C MET A 98 3.58 -19.14 -18.73
N GLY A 99 4.48 -18.73 -19.63
CA GLY A 99 5.60 -17.86 -19.29
C GLY A 99 5.12 -16.42 -19.21
N GLY A 100 4.78 -15.95 -18.01
CA GLY A 100 5.00 -14.55 -17.69
C GLY A 100 6.50 -14.27 -17.89
N ALA A 101 6.86 -13.13 -18.47
CA ALA A 101 8.26 -12.84 -18.74
C ALA A 101 9.05 -12.94 -17.43
N ASP A 102 10.12 -13.74 -17.43
CA ASP A 102 11.03 -13.95 -16.29
C ASP A 102 11.80 -12.64 -16.06
N THR A 103 11.13 -11.66 -15.45
CA THR A 103 11.55 -10.25 -15.39
C THR A 103 11.91 -9.81 -13.98
N MET A 104 12.24 -10.75 -13.09
CA MET A 104 12.68 -10.45 -11.72
C MET A 104 14.08 -9.81 -11.66
N THR A 105 14.77 -9.73 -12.79
CA THR A 105 16.10 -9.12 -12.90
C THR A 105 16.02 -7.81 -13.69
N PHE A 106 16.70 -6.78 -13.20
CA PHE A 106 16.81 -5.50 -13.91
C PHE A 106 17.43 -5.70 -15.30
N ASP A 107 16.69 -5.38 -16.35
CA ASP A 107 17.08 -5.71 -17.72
C ASP A 107 17.09 -4.50 -18.67
N TYR A 108 16.79 -3.30 -18.18
CA TYR A 108 16.74 -2.07 -19.00
C TYR A 108 18.00 -1.86 -19.83
N LYS A 109 17.83 -1.67 -21.15
CA LYS A 109 18.93 -1.44 -22.12
C LYS A 109 18.96 -0.04 -22.73
N GLY A 110 18.03 0.82 -22.32
CA GLY A 110 17.98 2.21 -22.77
C GLY A 110 18.98 3.10 -22.04
N SER A 111 18.79 4.41 -22.17
CA SER A 111 19.63 5.43 -21.54
C SER A 111 18.78 6.43 -20.77
N TYR A 112 19.24 6.83 -19.60
CA TYR A 112 18.60 7.87 -18.80
C TYR A 112 19.09 9.26 -19.18
N THR A 113 18.18 10.23 -19.11
CA THR A 113 18.51 11.66 -19.24
C THR A 113 17.84 12.45 -18.13
N ALA A 114 18.43 13.58 -17.74
CA ALA A 114 17.84 14.47 -16.75
C ALA A 114 18.24 15.93 -16.94
N ALA A 115 17.49 16.85 -16.32
CA ALA A 115 17.89 18.26 -16.22
C ALA A 115 19.05 18.46 -15.22
N LEU A 116 19.07 17.69 -14.12
CA LEU A 116 20.19 17.59 -13.17
C LEU A 116 20.61 16.13 -13.04
N ALA A 117 21.90 15.83 -13.21
CA ALA A 117 22.41 14.45 -13.12
C ALA A 117 23.67 14.35 -12.25
N ALA A 118 23.73 13.31 -11.43
CA ALA A 118 24.92 12.83 -10.72
C ALA A 118 25.29 11.45 -11.29
N ASP A 119 26.41 11.35 -12.01
CA ASP A 119 26.78 10.15 -12.77
C ASP A 119 28.17 9.67 -12.36
N GLY A 120 28.24 8.79 -11.35
CA GLY A 120 29.51 8.31 -10.77
C GLY A 120 30.30 9.33 -9.97
N TYR A 121 29.70 10.48 -9.64
CA TYR A 121 30.27 11.50 -8.77
C TYR A 121 29.21 12.19 -7.92
N GLU A 122 29.67 12.98 -6.94
CA GLU A 122 28.81 13.77 -6.05
C GLU A 122 28.33 15.07 -6.69
N VAL A 123 27.04 15.37 -6.55
CA VAL A 123 26.39 16.62 -6.97
C VAL A 123 25.51 17.14 -5.85
N GLN A 124 25.49 18.47 -5.69
CA GLN A 124 24.74 19.18 -4.66
C GLN A 124 23.89 20.27 -5.32
N SER A 125 22.64 20.42 -4.89
CA SER A 125 21.74 21.49 -5.31
C SER A 125 20.99 22.03 -4.08
N ASP A 126 21.09 23.34 -3.82
CA ASP A 126 20.47 24.02 -2.67
C ASP A 126 19.64 25.20 -3.16
N LYS A 127 18.34 25.20 -2.83
CA LYS A 127 17.37 26.25 -3.18
C LYS A 127 17.20 26.51 -4.68
N GLU A 128 17.54 25.54 -5.52
CA GLU A 128 17.40 25.68 -6.98
C GLU A 128 16.03 25.22 -7.48
N SER A 129 15.62 25.78 -8.63
CA SER A 129 14.43 25.34 -9.36
C SER A 129 14.86 24.58 -10.61
N LEU A 130 14.36 23.36 -10.78
CA LEU A 130 14.67 22.48 -11.89
C LEU A 130 13.38 22.13 -12.64
N THR A 131 13.45 22.11 -13.96
CA THR A 131 12.31 21.80 -14.83
C THR A 131 12.73 20.80 -15.90
N ALA A 132 11.95 19.74 -16.11
CA ALA A 132 12.08 18.86 -17.27
C ALA A 132 10.75 18.79 -18.02
N SER A 133 10.74 19.29 -19.26
CA SER A 133 9.55 19.30 -20.13
C SER A 133 9.69 18.38 -21.33
N THR A 134 10.86 17.77 -21.52
CA THR A 134 11.08 16.78 -22.57
C THR A 134 10.50 15.44 -22.13
N ALA A 135 9.87 14.73 -23.06
CA ALA A 135 9.35 13.39 -22.82
C ALA A 135 10.47 12.45 -22.37
N ASP A 136 10.14 11.54 -21.44
CA ASP A 136 11.05 10.54 -20.83
C ASP A 136 12.25 11.11 -20.04
N GLN A 137 12.51 12.41 -20.10
CA GLN A 137 13.59 13.06 -19.37
C GLN A 137 13.21 13.24 -17.90
N ASN A 138 14.02 12.75 -16.97
CA ASN A 138 13.82 12.98 -15.54
C ASN A 138 14.14 14.43 -15.14
N THR A 139 13.58 14.94 -14.05
CA THR A 139 14.03 16.25 -13.53
C THR A 139 15.40 16.14 -12.86
N ALA A 140 15.59 15.12 -12.02
CA ALA A 140 16.84 14.78 -11.36
C ALA A 140 17.16 13.28 -11.51
N LEU A 141 18.44 12.96 -11.70
CA LEU A 141 18.93 11.59 -11.88
C LEU A 141 20.20 11.37 -11.07
N VAL A 142 20.29 10.24 -10.38
CA VAL A 142 21.55 9.70 -9.85
C VAL A 142 21.78 8.29 -10.40
N GLN A 143 22.98 8.04 -10.93
CA GLN A 143 23.34 6.77 -11.56
C GLN A 143 24.83 6.42 -11.41
N ASN A 144 25.18 5.17 -11.73
CA ASN A 144 26.56 4.66 -11.76
C ASN A 144 27.37 4.94 -10.48
N ALA A 145 26.80 4.69 -9.31
CA ALA A 145 27.42 5.01 -8.00
C ALA A 145 27.61 6.52 -7.74
N GLY A 146 26.82 7.36 -8.41
CA GLY A 146 26.74 8.79 -8.13
C GLY A 146 26.08 9.07 -6.77
N THR A 147 26.22 10.30 -6.31
CA THR A 147 25.49 10.77 -5.13
C THR A 147 24.91 12.15 -5.41
N LEU A 148 23.60 12.30 -5.23
CA LEU A 148 22.90 13.56 -5.43
C LEU A 148 22.28 14.02 -4.12
N THR A 149 22.55 15.26 -3.73
CA THR A 149 21.89 15.90 -2.59
C THR A 149 21.12 17.13 -3.05
N ILE A 150 19.84 17.20 -2.72
CA ILE A 150 18.95 18.30 -3.02
C ILE A 150 18.37 18.83 -1.71
N THR A 151 18.50 20.13 -1.47
CA THR A 151 17.91 20.78 -0.30
C THR A 151 17.09 21.98 -0.74
N LYS A 152 15.86 22.12 -0.24
CA LYS A 152 14.97 23.26 -0.53
C LYS A 152 14.72 23.45 -2.03
N GLY A 153 14.74 22.36 -2.80
CA GLY A 153 14.56 22.38 -4.25
C GLY A 153 13.10 22.57 -4.67
N ILE A 154 12.90 23.13 -5.86
CA ILE A 154 11.61 23.13 -6.56
C ILE A 154 11.79 22.36 -7.86
N LEU A 155 11.28 21.14 -7.93
CA LEU A 155 11.42 20.26 -9.09
C LEU A 155 10.08 20.14 -9.80
N GLN A 156 10.04 20.43 -11.10
CA GLN A 156 8.84 20.38 -11.92
C GLN A 156 9.04 19.50 -13.15
N LYS A 157 8.07 18.62 -13.41
CA LYS A 157 8.05 17.70 -14.55
C LYS A 157 6.75 17.90 -15.34
N SER A 158 6.87 18.08 -16.65
CA SER A 158 5.70 18.37 -17.50
C SER A 158 5.74 17.72 -18.90
N GLY A 159 6.70 16.85 -19.15
CA GLY A 159 6.77 16.06 -20.39
C GLY A 159 6.22 14.67 -20.13
N ASP A 160 5.31 14.17 -20.98
CA ASP A 160 4.75 12.82 -20.83
C ASP A 160 5.80 11.73 -21.06
N ASP A 161 5.53 10.52 -20.55
CA ASP A 161 6.26 9.34 -20.96
C ASP A 161 5.93 8.98 -22.42
N THR A 162 6.78 8.15 -23.04
CA THR A 162 6.47 7.52 -24.32
C THR A 162 6.19 6.02 -24.21
N ASN A 163 6.30 5.47 -23.01
CA ASN A 163 6.14 4.06 -22.70
C ASN A 163 5.87 3.88 -21.19
N GLY A 164 4.64 3.48 -20.86
CA GLY A 164 4.19 3.26 -19.48
C GLY A 164 5.00 2.21 -18.72
N ASP A 165 5.47 1.16 -19.38
CA ASP A 165 6.31 0.14 -18.74
C ASP A 165 7.66 0.75 -18.33
N ASN A 166 8.21 1.65 -19.16
CA ASN A 166 9.49 2.27 -18.84
C ASN A 166 9.41 3.21 -17.63
N CYS A 167 8.32 3.95 -17.47
CA CYS A 167 8.15 4.78 -16.28
C CYS A 167 7.79 3.96 -15.05
N ASN A 168 6.95 2.92 -15.19
CA ASN A 168 6.49 2.09 -14.09
C ASN A 168 7.58 1.16 -13.55
N PHE A 169 8.47 0.64 -14.41
CA PHE A 169 9.43 -0.38 -13.98
C PHE A 169 10.87 0.14 -13.90
N TYR A 170 11.27 1.08 -14.77
CA TYR A 170 12.65 1.55 -14.86
C TYR A 170 12.83 3.01 -14.42
N GLY A 171 11.75 3.66 -13.99
CA GLY A 171 11.76 4.99 -13.39
C GLY A 171 12.01 6.15 -14.36
N LEU A 172 11.94 5.91 -15.68
CA LEU A 172 11.97 6.99 -16.67
C LEU A 172 10.85 8.00 -16.38
N ASN A 173 11.07 9.23 -16.83
CA ASN A 173 10.09 10.31 -16.70
C ASN A 173 9.79 10.76 -15.26
N SER A 174 10.55 10.31 -14.25
CA SER A 174 10.37 10.68 -12.85
C SER A 174 10.85 12.12 -12.54
N ILE A 175 10.34 12.70 -11.45
CA ILE A 175 10.88 13.95 -10.92
C ILE A 175 12.29 13.68 -10.35
N LEU A 176 12.46 12.64 -9.53
CA LEU A 176 13.77 12.17 -9.06
C LEU A 176 13.89 10.66 -9.30
N LEU A 177 14.90 10.25 -10.06
CA LEU A 177 15.28 8.85 -10.25
C LEU A 177 16.64 8.56 -9.62
N ALA A 178 16.72 7.51 -8.80
CA ALA A 178 17.97 6.86 -8.43
C ALA A 178 18.04 5.45 -9.04
N VAL A 179 19.13 5.14 -9.73
CA VAL A 179 19.32 3.86 -10.43
C VAL A 179 20.74 3.33 -10.27
N ASN A 180 20.87 2.00 -10.29
CA ASN A 180 22.09 1.22 -10.08
C ASN A 180 22.55 1.15 -8.62
N SER A 181 23.21 0.03 -8.33
CA SER A 181 23.85 -0.20 -7.03
C SER A 181 24.82 0.93 -6.68
N ASP A 182 24.92 1.23 -5.39
CA ASP A 182 25.73 2.30 -4.80
C ASP A 182 25.32 3.74 -5.17
N SER A 183 24.34 3.95 -6.06
CA SER A 183 23.77 5.28 -6.32
C SER A 183 22.90 5.75 -5.15
N LYS A 184 23.09 7.00 -4.71
CA LYS A 184 22.40 7.56 -3.54
C LYS A 184 21.79 8.92 -3.82
N ALA A 185 20.50 9.08 -3.54
CA ALA A 185 19.86 10.39 -3.51
C ALA A 185 19.46 10.79 -2.09
N TYR A 186 19.77 12.03 -1.72
CA TYR A 186 19.34 12.66 -0.48
C TYR A 186 18.53 13.90 -0.83
N ILE A 187 17.26 13.96 -0.44
CA ILE A 187 16.41 15.10 -0.73
C ILE A 187 15.65 15.59 0.51
N SER A 188 15.71 16.89 0.79
CA SER A 188 14.96 17.46 1.91
C SER A 188 14.39 18.86 1.68
N ASP A 189 13.37 19.20 2.46
CA ASP A 189 12.69 20.51 2.47
C ASP A 189 12.20 20.98 1.09
N SER A 190 11.90 20.05 0.18
CA SER A 190 11.71 20.32 -1.26
C SER A 190 10.25 20.14 -1.71
N SER A 191 9.91 20.79 -2.83
CA SER A 191 8.62 20.62 -3.52
C SER A 191 8.83 19.98 -4.89
N LEU A 192 8.14 18.87 -5.11
CA LEU A 192 8.20 18.06 -6.33
C LEU A 192 6.81 18.05 -6.97
N LYS A 193 6.70 18.52 -8.21
CA LYS A 193 5.41 18.58 -8.92
C LYS A 193 5.49 18.00 -10.32
N ALA A 194 4.50 17.21 -10.69
CA ALA A 194 4.31 16.74 -12.06
C ALA A 194 2.86 16.87 -12.51
N ASP A 195 2.67 17.29 -13.76
CA ASP A 195 1.35 17.31 -14.42
C ASP A 195 1.25 16.43 -15.66
N SER A 196 2.34 15.74 -16.02
CA SER A 196 2.46 14.84 -17.16
C SER A 196 2.26 13.37 -16.81
N GLU A 197 1.79 12.57 -17.77
CA GLU A 197 1.60 11.12 -17.64
C GLU A 197 2.94 10.42 -17.34
N GLY A 198 2.89 9.33 -16.57
CA GLY A 198 4.07 8.51 -16.28
C GLY A 198 5.12 9.20 -15.39
N SER A 199 4.76 10.28 -14.69
CA SER A 199 5.73 11.13 -13.97
C SER A 199 5.73 10.81 -12.48
N ASN A 200 6.46 9.76 -12.09
CA ASN A 200 6.62 9.39 -10.69
C ASN A 200 7.35 10.48 -9.88
N GLY A 201 6.99 10.64 -8.60
CA GLY A 201 7.60 11.63 -7.72
C GLY A 201 9.06 11.30 -7.38
N ILE A 202 9.27 10.24 -6.62
CA ILE A 202 10.61 9.73 -6.29
C ILE A 202 10.65 8.24 -6.63
N PHE A 203 11.62 7.86 -7.46
CA PHE A 203 11.79 6.50 -7.94
C PHE A 203 13.17 5.95 -7.57
N SER A 204 13.21 4.72 -7.08
CA SER A 204 14.46 4.01 -6.76
C SER A 204 14.48 2.63 -7.42
N THR A 205 15.54 2.31 -8.16
CA THR A 205 15.60 1.05 -8.91
C THR A 205 17.01 0.47 -9.01
N ASP A 206 17.10 -0.81 -9.35
CA ASP A 206 18.37 -1.54 -9.52
C ASP A 206 19.28 -1.41 -8.29
N ASN A 207 18.71 -1.64 -7.11
CA ASN A 207 19.38 -1.55 -5.80
C ASN A 207 19.91 -0.16 -5.41
N ALA A 208 19.40 0.92 -6.02
CA ALA A 208 19.71 2.28 -5.59
C ALA A 208 19.06 2.63 -4.24
N LEU A 209 19.54 3.71 -3.61
CA LEU A 209 19.05 4.19 -2.31
C LEU A 209 18.59 5.65 -2.38
N VAL A 210 17.40 5.93 -1.85
CA VAL A 210 16.90 7.31 -1.66
C VAL A 210 16.53 7.56 -0.21
N TYR A 211 17.02 8.67 0.33
CA TYR A 211 16.62 9.22 1.63
C TYR A 211 15.87 10.54 1.43
N SER A 212 14.58 10.55 1.78
CA SER A 212 13.68 11.70 1.56
C SER A 212 13.11 12.23 2.88
N ASN A 213 13.39 13.48 3.25
CA ASN A 213 12.94 14.06 4.51
C ASN A 213 12.25 15.41 4.33
N ASN A 214 11.03 15.58 4.83
CA ASN A 214 10.29 16.85 4.76
C ASN A 214 10.03 17.35 3.32
N ASN A 215 9.38 16.55 2.48
CA ASN A 215 9.12 16.91 1.09
C ASN A 215 7.62 16.86 0.74
N ASN A 216 7.19 17.74 -0.16
CA ASN A 216 5.86 17.71 -0.75
C ASN A 216 5.92 17.17 -2.19
N ILE A 217 5.12 16.15 -2.49
CA ILE A 217 5.00 15.54 -3.82
C ILE A 217 3.56 15.74 -4.30
N SER A 218 3.40 16.29 -5.50
CA SER A 218 2.09 16.44 -6.16
C SER A 218 2.16 15.96 -7.60
N THR A 219 1.47 14.88 -7.94
CA THR A 219 1.31 14.39 -9.32
C THR A 219 -0.16 14.41 -9.73
N THR A 220 -0.47 14.77 -10.98
CA THR A 220 -1.87 14.92 -11.41
C THR A 220 -2.33 14.01 -12.55
N ALA A 221 -1.42 13.48 -13.37
CA ALA A 221 -1.75 12.57 -14.47
C ALA A 221 -1.66 11.10 -14.03
N GLY A 222 -2.04 10.18 -14.92
CA GLY A 222 -1.99 8.74 -14.65
C GLY A 222 -0.56 8.20 -14.62
N ASN A 223 -0.42 6.96 -14.15
CA ASN A 223 0.87 6.25 -14.03
C ASN A 223 1.95 7.08 -13.29
N SER A 224 1.55 7.93 -12.35
CA SER A 224 2.41 8.94 -11.72
C SER A 224 2.38 8.78 -10.20
N ARG A 225 3.03 7.72 -9.71
CA ARG A 225 3.08 7.36 -8.28
C ARG A 225 3.85 8.40 -7.46
N GLY A 226 3.58 8.45 -6.16
CA GLY A 226 4.29 9.35 -5.25
C GLY A 226 5.73 8.89 -5.00
N LEU A 227 5.86 7.77 -4.29
CA LEU A 227 7.11 7.03 -4.12
C LEU A 227 6.98 5.69 -4.84
N ASP A 228 8.01 5.28 -5.56
CA ASP A 228 8.05 3.98 -6.23
C ASP A 228 9.43 3.33 -6.15
N ALA A 229 9.44 2.01 -5.89
CA ALA A 229 10.67 1.25 -5.83
C ALA A 229 10.52 -0.10 -6.53
N THR A 230 11.48 -0.40 -7.40
CA THR A 230 11.51 -1.60 -8.24
C THR A 230 12.89 -2.25 -8.20
N TYR A 231 13.01 -3.52 -8.60
CA TYR A 231 14.29 -4.23 -8.74
C TYR A 231 15.27 -4.03 -7.56
N GLY A 232 14.78 -4.20 -6.33
CA GLY A 232 15.58 -4.07 -5.11
C GLY A 232 15.92 -2.62 -4.70
N GLY A 233 15.39 -1.62 -5.40
CA GLY A 233 15.50 -0.21 -5.00
C GLY A 233 14.95 0.04 -3.60
N THR A 234 15.56 0.98 -2.89
CA THR A 234 15.18 1.33 -1.51
C THR A 234 14.86 2.82 -1.37
N ILE A 235 13.76 3.14 -0.71
CA ILE A 235 13.37 4.50 -0.31
C ILE A 235 13.09 4.53 1.20
N ILE A 236 13.84 5.33 1.94
CA ILE A 236 13.57 5.64 3.35
C ILE A 236 13.10 7.09 3.44
N ALA A 237 11.88 7.30 3.93
CA ALA A 237 11.26 8.62 3.95
C ALA A 237 10.67 9.00 5.31
N ASN A 238 10.60 10.30 5.57
CA ASN A 238 10.01 10.88 6.77
C ASN A 238 9.38 12.24 6.47
N MET A 239 8.27 12.58 7.14
CA MET A 239 7.60 13.88 7.00
C MET A 239 7.24 14.21 5.54
N MET A 240 6.65 13.24 4.85
CA MET A 240 6.21 13.39 3.48
C MET A 240 4.77 13.91 3.44
N ASP A 241 4.48 14.78 2.48
CA ASP A 241 3.12 15.15 2.09
C ASP A 241 2.93 14.80 0.61
N ILE A 242 2.21 13.71 0.35
CA ILE A 242 2.11 13.10 -0.98
C ILE A 242 0.66 13.16 -1.46
N SER A 243 0.46 13.78 -2.63
CA SER A 243 -0.83 13.81 -3.33
C SER A 243 -0.66 13.31 -4.76
N THR A 244 -1.40 12.27 -5.13
CA THR A 244 -1.48 11.76 -6.49
C THR A 244 -2.95 11.77 -6.96
N LYS A 245 -3.22 12.13 -8.22
CA LYS A 245 -4.61 12.25 -8.70
C LYS A 245 -5.00 11.31 -9.83
N GLY A 246 -4.05 10.93 -10.68
CA GLY A 246 -4.36 10.08 -11.84
C GLY A 246 -4.61 8.63 -11.46
N ASP A 247 -5.09 7.88 -12.45
CA ASP A 247 -5.27 6.43 -12.35
C ASP A 247 -3.90 5.74 -12.24
N HIS A 248 -3.86 4.55 -11.63
CA HIS A 248 -2.64 3.74 -11.46
C HIS A 248 -1.47 4.52 -10.82
N SER A 249 -1.78 5.35 -9.83
CA SER A 249 -0.87 6.31 -9.22
C SER A 249 -0.95 6.23 -7.71
N ALA A 250 -0.54 5.11 -7.12
CA ALA A 250 -0.50 4.96 -5.66
C ALA A 250 0.42 6.01 -5.01
N ALA A 251 0.14 6.37 -3.76
CA ALA A 251 1.00 7.30 -3.02
C ALA A 251 2.35 6.65 -2.69
N ILE A 252 2.32 5.39 -2.28
CA ILE A 252 3.50 4.54 -2.07
C ILE A 252 3.29 3.26 -2.85
N ALA A 253 4.23 2.95 -3.73
CA ALA A 253 4.22 1.77 -4.57
C ALA A 253 5.54 1.01 -4.47
N THR A 254 5.47 -0.31 -4.60
CA THR A 254 6.59 -1.10 -5.08
C THR A 254 6.11 -1.86 -6.30
N ASP A 255 6.96 -2.01 -7.29
CA ASP A 255 6.62 -2.70 -8.55
C ASP A 255 7.71 -3.74 -8.91
N ARG A 256 7.62 -4.27 -10.13
CA ARG A 256 8.44 -5.36 -10.68
C ARG A 256 9.83 -5.53 -10.07
N GLY A 257 10.14 -6.76 -9.66
CA GLY A 257 11.41 -7.10 -9.01
C GLY A 257 11.48 -6.67 -7.55
N GLY A 258 10.35 -6.29 -6.96
CA GLY A 258 10.23 -5.88 -5.56
C GLY A 258 10.97 -4.58 -5.28
N GLY A 259 11.21 -4.32 -4.00
CA GLY A 259 11.78 -3.06 -3.53
C GLY A 259 11.44 -2.87 -2.07
N THR A 260 11.98 -1.83 -1.46
CA THR A 260 11.69 -1.52 -0.06
C THR A 260 11.39 -0.05 0.13
N ILE A 261 10.22 0.26 0.67
CA ILE A 261 9.85 1.61 1.07
C ILE A 261 9.46 1.64 2.53
N SER A 262 10.14 2.48 3.33
CA SER A 262 9.82 2.71 4.74
C SER A 262 9.51 4.19 4.96
N VAL A 263 8.29 4.53 5.38
CA VAL A 263 7.80 5.91 5.53
C VAL A 263 7.32 6.18 6.94
N THR A 264 7.77 7.28 7.54
CA THR A 264 7.37 7.70 8.89
C THR A 264 6.75 9.10 8.90
N ASN A 265 5.85 9.37 9.86
CA ASN A 265 5.38 10.72 10.20
C ASN A 265 4.82 11.51 9.00
N SER A 266 4.02 10.87 8.14
CA SER A 266 3.67 11.40 6.80
C SER A 266 2.16 11.46 6.54
N THR A 267 1.77 12.22 5.52
CA THR A 267 0.39 12.36 5.04
C THR A 267 0.28 11.95 3.57
N LEU A 268 -0.69 11.11 3.24
CA LEU A 268 -0.90 10.55 1.90
C LEU A 268 -2.32 10.83 1.38
N SER A 269 -2.46 11.17 0.10
CA SER A 269 -3.76 11.32 -0.55
C SER A 269 -3.73 10.81 -1.99
N THR A 270 -4.72 9.99 -2.37
CA THR A 270 -4.87 9.51 -3.75
C THR A 270 -6.31 9.70 -4.25
N GLU A 271 -6.49 9.97 -5.56
CA GLU A 271 -7.84 10.17 -6.14
C GLU A 271 -8.23 9.19 -7.26
N GLY A 272 -7.28 8.72 -8.07
CA GLY A 272 -7.59 7.92 -9.26
C GLY A 272 -8.00 6.46 -9.01
N SER A 273 -8.55 5.83 -10.04
CA SER A 273 -8.84 4.39 -10.06
C SER A 273 -7.54 3.59 -10.06
N GLY A 274 -7.51 2.48 -9.32
CA GLY A 274 -6.29 1.66 -9.16
C GLY A 274 -5.15 2.39 -8.45
N SER A 275 -5.45 3.44 -7.69
CA SER A 275 -4.47 4.25 -6.95
C SER A 275 -4.67 4.11 -5.44
N PRO A 276 -4.41 2.94 -4.83
CA PRO A 276 -4.52 2.78 -3.38
C PRO A 276 -3.48 3.68 -2.67
N LEU A 277 -3.60 3.84 -1.35
CA LEU A 277 -2.53 4.53 -0.61
C LEU A 277 -1.23 3.74 -0.69
N LEU A 278 -1.32 2.42 -0.51
CA LEU A 278 -0.20 1.49 -0.50
C LEU A 278 -0.41 0.41 -1.58
N TYR A 279 0.50 0.30 -2.54
CA TYR A 279 0.49 -0.78 -3.54
C TYR A 279 1.79 -1.58 -3.44
N SER A 280 1.72 -2.87 -3.05
CA SER A 280 2.92 -3.67 -2.77
C SER A 280 3.11 -4.82 -3.74
N THR A 281 4.27 -4.85 -4.37
CA THR A 281 4.89 -6.03 -5.00
C THR A 281 6.29 -6.32 -4.40
N GLY A 282 6.60 -5.67 -3.28
CA GLY A 282 7.83 -5.79 -2.49
C GLY A 282 7.56 -5.55 -1.00
N ASN A 283 8.35 -4.68 -0.35
CA ASN A 283 8.19 -4.39 1.09
C ASN A 283 7.77 -2.93 1.29
N ILE A 284 6.61 -2.72 1.92
CA ILE A 284 6.14 -1.40 2.36
C ILE A 284 5.95 -1.39 3.87
N GLU A 285 6.54 -0.39 4.52
CA GLU A 285 6.42 -0.12 5.95
C GLU A 285 5.98 1.32 6.15
N VAL A 286 4.85 1.53 6.83
CA VAL A 286 4.35 2.86 7.19
C VAL A 286 4.11 2.98 8.69
N ASP A 287 4.57 4.08 9.28
CA ASP A 287 4.50 4.30 10.72
C ASP A 287 4.19 5.76 11.08
N ASN A 288 3.17 5.98 11.92
CA ASN A 288 2.64 7.30 12.20
C ASN A 288 2.25 8.05 10.91
N VAL A 289 1.50 7.37 10.03
CA VAL A 289 1.03 7.91 8.75
C VAL A 289 -0.46 8.13 8.78
N THR A 290 -0.91 9.25 8.22
CA THR A 290 -2.33 9.50 7.95
C THR A 290 -2.58 9.51 6.45
N GLY A 291 -3.74 9.04 6.00
CA GLY A 291 -4.05 9.16 4.58
C GLY A 291 -5.46 8.82 4.16
N SER A 292 -5.82 9.27 2.96
CA SER A 292 -7.12 9.04 2.34
C SER A 292 -7.02 8.71 0.85
N SER A 293 -7.59 7.59 0.42
CA SER A 293 -7.80 7.28 -0.99
C SER A 293 -9.28 7.49 -1.38
N ALA A 294 -9.52 8.15 -2.50
CA ALA A 294 -10.89 8.43 -2.98
C ALA A 294 -11.35 7.51 -4.11
N GLY A 295 -10.44 7.05 -4.97
CA GLY A 295 -10.75 6.20 -6.12
C GLY A 295 -10.35 4.73 -5.97
N SER A 296 -9.79 4.33 -4.82
CA SER A 296 -9.23 2.97 -4.64
C SER A 296 -9.16 2.56 -3.17
N GLN A 297 -8.56 1.39 -2.88
CA GLN A 297 -8.38 0.80 -1.55
C GLN A 297 -7.52 1.64 -0.62
N ILE A 298 -7.48 1.23 0.66
CA ILE A 298 -6.35 1.57 1.54
C ILE A 298 -5.07 0.93 1.00
N ALA A 299 -5.11 -0.38 0.73
CA ALA A 299 -3.94 -1.12 0.28
C ALA A 299 -4.29 -2.22 -0.73
N GLY A 300 -3.39 -2.42 -1.70
CA GLY A 300 -3.36 -3.60 -2.57
C GLY A 300 -2.00 -4.28 -2.45
N MET A 301 -1.99 -5.60 -2.30
CA MET A 301 -0.77 -6.39 -2.17
C MET A 301 -0.82 -7.55 -3.15
N GLU A 302 0.13 -7.57 -4.08
CA GLU A 302 0.26 -8.64 -5.06
C GLU A 302 1.37 -9.60 -4.67
N GLY A 303 1.17 -10.89 -4.90
CA GLY A 303 2.14 -11.95 -4.65
C GLY A 303 2.46 -12.15 -3.18
N LEU A 304 3.68 -12.61 -2.88
CA LEU A 304 4.08 -13.05 -1.55
C LEU A 304 4.74 -11.92 -0.74
N ASN A 305 4.29 -10.70 -1.00
CA ASN A 305 4.93 -9.46 -0.57
C ASN A 305 4.47 -8.99 0.81
N THR A 306 5.00 -7.85 1.24
CA THR A 306 4.80 -7.36 2.61
C THR A 306 4.25 -5.95 2.66
N ILE A 307 3.23 -5.75 3.50
CA ILE A 307 2.76 -4.44 3.96
C ILE A 307 2.70 -4.46 5.48
N ARG A 308 3.36 -3.49 6.13
CA ARG A 308 3.30 -3.28 7.58
C ARG A 308 2.84 -1.86 7.90
N ILE A 309 1.82 -1.77 8.74
CA ILE A 309 1.19 -0.51 9.14
C ILE A 309 1.28 -0.40 10.65
N CYS A 310 1.89 0.66 11.16
CA CYS A 310 1.98 0.91 12.61
C CYS A 310 1.47 2.32 12.92
N ARG A 311 0.69 2.50 14.00
CA ARG A 311 0.22 3.81 14.50
C ARG A 311 -0.33 4.74 13.43
N SER A 312 -1.05 4.19 12.46
CA SER A 312 -1.46 4.94 11.27
C SER A 312 -2.98 5.01 11.17
N ASP A 313 -3.49 6.11 10.63
CA ASP A 313 -4.91 6.32 10.37
C ASP A 313 -5.14 6.43 8.85
N LEU A 314 -5.51 5.31 8.24
CA LEU A 314 -5.67 5.20 6.78
C LEU A 314 -7.14 4.97 6.41
N THR A 315 -7.62 5.74 5.45
CA THR A 315 -9.02 5.70 5.00
C THR A 315 -9.11 5.45 3.49
N SER A 316 -10.06 4.63 3.08
CA SER A 316 -10.61 4.63 1.72
C SER A 316 -12.05 5.13 1.76
N THR A 317 -12.37 6.13 0.93
CA THR A 317 -13.74 6.61 0.71
C THR A 317 -14.37 6.02 -0.54
N ASN A 318 -13.66 5.15 -1.26
CA ASN A 318 -14.18 4.47 -2.42
C ASN A 318 -15.25 3.45 -1.99
N THR A 319 -16.41 3.45 -2.66
CA THR A 319 -17.52 2.54 -2.34
C THR A 319 -17.67 1.39 -3.32
N ASP A 320 -17.08 1.52 -4.51
CA ASP A 320 -17.26 0.62 -5.65
C ASP A 320 -16.01 -0.25 -5.89
N LYS A 321 -16.07 -1.11 -6.92
CA LYS A 321 -14.87 -1.78 -7.44
C LYS A 321 -13.94 -0.73 -8.06
N THR A 322 -12.65 -0.93 -7.97
CA THR A 322 -11.64 -0.05 -8.57
C THR A 322 -10.74 -0.86 -9.50
N ALA A 323 -10.28 -0.23 -10.58
CA ALA A 323 -9.45 -0.87 -11.60
C ALA A 323 -9.97 -2.27 -12.02
N SER A 324 -9.16 -3.31 -11.81
CA SER A 324 -9.48 -4.69 -12.18
C SER A 324 -10.05 -5.49 -11.01
N ASP A 325 -10.46 -4.87 -9.90
CA ASP A 325 -10.85 -5.65 -8.74
C ASP A 325 -12.16 -6.41 -8.96
N PRO A 326 -12.23 -7.69 -8.56
CA PRO A 326 -13.43 -8.50 -8.73
C PRO A 326 -14.57 -8.06 -7.81
N VAL A 327 -14.27 -7.43 -6.68
CA VAL A 327 -15.24 -6.99 -5.66
C VAL A 327 -14.86 -5.62 -5.10
N ALA A 328 -15.83 -4.88 -4.58
CA ALA A 328 -15.54 -3.69 -3.78
C ALA A 328 -14.84 -4.13 -2.50
N ASN A 329 -13.71 -3.52 -2.17
CA ASN A 329 -12.94 -3.93 -1.01
C ASN A 329 -12.16 -2.79 -0.36
N GLY A 330 -11.85 -2.93 0.94
CA GLY A 330 -10.99 -2.00 1.66
C GLY A 330 -9.50 -2.29 1.45
N ILE A 331 -9.15 -3.58 1.41
CA ILE A 331 -7.81 -4.12 1.21
C ILE A 331 -7.92 -5.37 0.32
N ILE A 332 -7.03 -5.49 -0.67
CA ILE A 332 -6.91 -6.65 -1.55
C ILE A 332 -5.54 -7.32 -1.43
N ILE A 333 -5.53 -8.65 -1.32
CA ILE A 333 -4.31 -9.48 -1.30
C ILE A 333 -4.46 -10.56 -2.36
N TYR A 334 -3.70 -10.46 -3.44
CA TYR A 334 -3.93 -11.28 -4.64
C TYR A 334 -2.63 -11.71 -5.32
N GLN A 335 -2.71 -12.54 -6.34
CA GLN A 335 -1.61 -12.79 -7.28
C GLN A 335 -2.17 -12.70 -8.70
N SER A 336 -1.60 -11.85 -9.55
CA SER A 336 -1.95 -11.82 -10.97
C SER A 336 -1.04 -12.74 -11.81
N THR A 337 -1.28 -12.78 -13.11
CA THR A 337 -0.43 -13.46 -14.10
C THR A 337 0.63 -12.55 -14.72
N SER A 338 0.84 -11.33 -14.20
CA SER A 338 1.80 -10.38 -14.78
C SER A 338 3.24 -10.86 -14.66
N GLY A 339 3.57 -11.53 -13.55
CA GLY A 339 4.95 -11.89 -13.19
C GLY A 339 5.71 -10.73 -12.54
N ASP A 340 5.05 -9.63 -12.21
CA ASP A 340 5.69 -8.44 -11.63
C ASP A 340 6.02 -8.64 -10.14
N ALA A 341 5.13 -9.33 -9.42
CA ALA A 341 5.29 -9.55 -8.00
C ALA A 341 6.38 -10.57 -7.69
N GLU A 342 7.24 -10.23 -6.73
CA GLU A 342 8.27 -11.13 -6.25
C GLU A 342 7.68 -12.39 -5.60
N ALA A 343 8.00 -13.56 -6.16
CA ALA A 343 7.65 -14.85 -5.58
C ALA A 343 8.69 -15.35 -4.54
N SER A 344 9.81 -14.65 -4.36
CA SER A 344 10.97 -15.08 -3.57
C SER A 344 11.09 -14.52 -2.16
N THR A 345 10.19 -13.63 -1.71
CA THR A 345 10.28 -13.02 -0.36
C THR A 345 9.76 -13.91 0.77
N GLY A 346 8.96 -14.96 0.48
CA GLY A 346 8.42 -15.84 1.50
C GLY A 346 7.54 -16.97 0.97
N ASN A 347 6.91 -17.72 1.88
CA ASN A 347 5.92 -18.75 1.53
C ASN A 347 4.50 -18.18 1.37
N ALA A 348 4.25 -16.97 1.91
CA ALA A 348 2.95 -16.33 1.96
C ALA A 348 3.13 -14.81 2.04
N ALA A 349 2.20 -14.06 1.47
CA ALA A 349 2.10 -12.61 1.65
C ALA A 349 1.95 -12.26 3.13
N THR A 350 2.46 -11.11 3.57
CA THR A 350 2.41 -10.67 4.97
C THR A 350 1.77 -9.30 5.08
N PHE A 351 0.56 -9.24 5.61
CA PHE A 351 -0.12 -8.00 5.96
C PHE A 351 -0.18 -7.85 7.47
N GLU A 352 0.44 -6.80 8.01
CA GLU A 352 0.46 -6.52 9.44
C GLU A 352 -0.08 -5.13 9.73
N ALA A 353 -0.95 -5.00 10.72
CA ALA A 353 -1.34 -3.71 11.27
C ALA A 353 -1.31 -3.71 12.80
N ALA A 354 -0.66 -2.69 13.37
CA ALA A 354 -0.51 -2.51 14.82
C ALA A 354 -0.89 -1.09 15.24
N ASP A 355 -1.65 -0.95 16.33
CA ASP A 355 -1.97 0.35 16.95
C ASP A 355 -2.59 1.37 15.98
N SER A 356 -3.35 0.90 14.97
CA SER A 356 -3.76 1.70 13.81
C SER A 356 -5.28 1.79 13.67
N THR A 357 -5.77 2.74 12.86
CA THR A 357 -7.15 2.74 12.35
C THR A 357 -7.16 2.52 10.84
N LEU A 358 -7.89 1.51 10.38
CA LEU A 358 -8.13 1.26 8.97
C LEU A 358 -9.62 1.44 8.69
N LYS A 359 -9.98 2.49 7.95
CA LYS A 359 -11.37 2.83 7.63
C LYS A 359 -11.68 2.60 6.16
N SER A 360 -12.76 1.89 5.87
CA SER A 360 -13.28 1.74 4.50
C SER A 360 -14.74 2.13 4.43
N GLU A 361 -15.11 2.92 3.42
CA GLU A 361 -16.50 3.34 3.21
C GLU A 361 -17.29 2.42 2.27
N VAL A 362 -16.68 1.34 1.77
CA VAL A 362 -17.35 0.30 0.97
C VAL A 362 -18.68 -0.13 1.60
N LYS A 363 -19.67 -0.37 0.75
CA LYS A 363 -21.05 -0.69 1.15
C LYS A 363 -21.45 -2.14 0.88
N SER A 364 -20.57 -2.88 0.20
CA SER A 364 -20.71 -4.30 -0.09
C SER A 364 -19.32 -4.89 -0.36
N GLY A 365 -19.22 -6.20 -0.54
CA GLY A 365 -17.95 -6.89 -0.74
C GLY A 365 -17.27 -7.15 0.60
N SER A 366 -15.99 -6.79 0.73
CA SER A 366 -15.20 -7.20 1.90
C SER A 366 -14.24 -6.13 2.40
N MET A 367 -13.97 -6.08 3.71
CA MET A 367 -12.86 -5.29 4.25
C MET A 367 -11.52 -5.87 3.76
N PHE A 368 -11.34 -7.19 3.86
CA PHE A 368 -10.20 -7.92 3.29
C PHE A 368 -10.69 -8.88 2.21
N TYR A 369 -10.20 -8.73 0.99
CA TYR A 369 -10.44 -9.68 -0.09
C TYR A 369 -9.14 -10.40 -0.46
N SER A 370 -9.17 -11.73 -0.55
CA SER A 370 -8.01 -12.50 -1.00
C SER A 370 -8.32 -13.58 -2.02
N THR A 371 -7.46 -13.67 -3.04
CA THR A 371 -7.62 -14.61 -4.16
C THR A 371 -6.27 -15.01 -4.75
N ASN A 372 -6.15 -16.24 -5.28
CA ASN A 372 -4.97 -16.76 -5.98
C ASN A 372 -3.62 -16.67 -5.23
N THR A 373 -3.62 -16.56 -3.90
CA THR A 373 -2.38 -16.39 -3.12
C THR A 373 -2.47 -17.05 -1.74
N GLU A 374 -1.32 -17.23 -1.09
CA GLU A 374 -1.26 -17.58 0.33
C GLU A 374 -0.91 -16.32 1.14
N ALA A 375 -1.61 -16.05 2.24
CA ALA A 375 -1.42 -14.82 3.01
C ALA A 375 -1.51 -15.03 4.53
N ASN A 376 -0.65 -14.33 5.26
CA ASN A 376 -0.75 -14.11 6.71
C ASN A 376 -1.25 -12.68 6.94
N ILE A 377 -2.38 -12.54 7.63
CA ILE A 377 -2.93 -11.27 8.08
C ILE A 377 -2.81 -11.26 9.60
N VAL A 378 -2.04 -10.33 10.17
CA VAL A 378 -1.86 -10.20 11.62
C VAL A 378 -2.25 -8.79 12.06
N LEU A 379 -3.26 -8.70 12.91
CA LEU A 379 -3.72 -7.42 13.45
C LEU A 379 -3.47 -7.39 14.96
N SER A 380 -2.82 -6.33 15.47
CA SER A 380 -2.75 -6.03 16.92
C SER A 380 -3.28 -4.64 17.27
N ASN A 381 -4.13 -4.53 18.29
CA ASN A 381 -4.75 -3.26 18.72
C ASN A 381 -5.15 -2.31 17.55
N THR A 382 -5.88 -2.81 16.56
CA THR A 382 -6.14 -2.09 15.30
C THR A 382 -7.63 -1.96 15.07
N LYS A 383 -8.10 -0.72 14.95
CA LYS A 383 -9.50 -0.43 14.72
C LYS A 383 -9.83 -0.58 13.23
N LEU A 384 -10.62 -1.59 12.90
CA LEU A 384 -11.27 -1.69 11.58
C LEU A 384 -12.60 -0.92 11.62
N ALA A 385 -12.75 0.08 10.76
CA ALA A 385 -13.94 0.91 10.68
C ALA A 385 -14.61 0.79 9.30
N PHE A 386 -15.60 -0.09 9.20
CA PHE A 386 -16.38 -0.34 7.99
C PHE A 386 -17.80 -0.78 8.36
N ASP A 387 -18.69 -0.84 7.37
CA ASP A 387 -20.09 -1.27 7.56
C ASP A 387 -20.19 -2.79 7.67
N SER A 388 -19.81 -3.34 8.84
CA SER A 388 -19.74 -4.79 9.07
C SER A 388 -21.08 -5.52 9.00
N ASP A 389 -22.20 -4.79 8.92
CA ASP A 389 -23.54 -5.36 8.72
C ASP A 389 -23.78 -5.73 7.25
N HIS A 390 -23.09 -5.07 6.31
CA HIS A 390 -23.27 -5.23 4.85
C HIS A 390 -22.01 -5.64 4.10
N VAL A 391 -20.85 -5.56 4.76
CA VAL A 391 -19.53 -5.84 4.21
C VAL A 391 -18.91 -6.96 5.05
N SER A 392 -18.37 -7.98 4.38
CA SER A 392 -17.67 -9.07 5.06
C SER A 392 -16.39 -8.56 5.72
N LEU A 393 -16.00 -9.14 6.85
CA LEU A 393 -14.67 -8.92 7.40
C LEU A 393 -13.61 -9.47 6.44
N LEU A 394 -13.83 -10.69 5.95
CA LEU A 394 -12.91 -11.41 5.08
C LEU A 394 -13.69 -12.20 4.03
N THR A 395 -13.23 -12.14 2.79
CA THR A 395 -13.68 -13.02 1.71
C THR A 395 -12.45 -13.67 1.07
N VAL A 396 -12.44 -15.01 1.03
CA VAL A 396 -11.35 -15.82 0.48
C VAL A 396 -11.90 -16.77 -0.56
N GLU A 397 -11.66 -16.47 -1.83
CA GLU A 397 -12.27 -17.20 -2.94
C GLU A 397 -11.42 -17.21 -4.20
N GLY A 398 -11.70 -18.14 -5.10
CA GLY A 398 -11.20 -18.08 -6.46
C GLY A 398 -11.84 -16.95 -7.25
N ASN A 399 -11.06 -16.36 -8.15
CA ASN A 399 -11.52 -15.26 -9.00
C ASN A 399 -11.72 -15.74 -10.45
N ASP A 400 -12.92 -15.57 -11.00
CA ASP A 400 -13.23 -15.93 -12.40
C ASP A 400 -13.09 -14.74 -13.37
N SER A 401 -12.59 -13.61 -12.89
CA SER A 401 -12.38 -12.38 -13.67
C SER A 401 -10.90 -12.04 -13.83
N ASN A 402 -10.57 -11.24 -14.85
CA ASN A 402 -9.23 -10.65 -15.07
C ASN A 402 -8.07 -11.66 -15.31
N ASN A 403 -8.36 -12.95 -15.45
CA ASN A 403 -7.38 -14.01 -15.69
C ASN A 403 -6.30 -14.14 -14.61
N TRP A 404 -6.62 -13.85 -13.34
CA TRP A 404 -5.69 -14.03 -12.22
C TRP A 404 -5.62 -15.50 -11.80
N GLY A 405 -4.81 -16.28 -12.52
CA GLY A 405 -4.68 -17.72 -12.34
C GLY A 405 -5.70 -18.52 -13.15
N THR A 406 -5.82 -19.81 -12.84
CA THR A 406 -6.78 -20.70 -13.51
C THR A 406 -8.07 -20.81 -12.69
N ALA A 407 -9.19 -20.38 -13.27
CA ALA A 407 -10.51 -20.48 -12.66
C ALA A 407 -10.80 -21.89 -12.11
N GLY A 408 -11.29 -21.97 -10.87
CA GLY A 408 -11.50 -23.23 -10.16
C GLY A 408 -10.25 -23.85 -9.54
N SER A 409 -9.07 -23.23 -9.69
CA SER A 409 -7.79 -23.64 -9.08
C SER A 409 -6.99 -22.47 -8.49
N ASN A 410 -7.54 -21.26 -8.53
CA ASN A 410 -6.93 -20.02 -8.08
C ASN A 410 -7.57 -19.49 -6.77
N GLY A 411 -7.97 -20.42 -5.89
CA GLY A 411 -8.38 -20.08 -4.53
C GLY A 411 -7.23 -19.49 -3.73
N SER A 412 -7.52 -19.03 -2.53
CA SER A 412 -6.52 -18.47 -1.61
C SER A 412 -6.47 -19.23 -0.28
N LYS A 413 -5.31 -19.22 0.37
CA LYS A 413 -5.14 -19.73 1.73
C LYS A 413 -4.74 -18.61 2.66
N VAL A 414 -5.58 -18.30 3.63
CA VAL A 414 -5.37 -17.18 4.55
C VAL A 414 -5.22 -17.66 5.97
N LYS A 415 -4.14 -17.25 6.64
CA LYS A 415 -4.03 -17.29 8.09
C LYS A 415 -4.35 -15.89 8.64
N PHE A 416 -5.48 -15.73 9.31
CA PHE A 416 -5.88 -14.45 9.91
C PHE A 416 -5.71 -14.54 11.43
N THR A 417 -4.83 -13.72 11.99
CA THR A 417 -4.60 -13.64 13.44
C THR A 417 -5.00 -12.28 14.00
N GLY A 418 -5.89 -12.29 15.01
CA GLY A 418 -6.14 -11.15 15.87
C GLY A 418 -5.40 -11.30 17.20
N LEU A 419 -4.66 -10.26 17.59
CA LEU A 419 -3.96 -10.12 18.87
C LEU A 419 -4.56 -8.92 19.62
N ASN A 420 -5.29 -9.15 20.72
CA ASN A 420 -6.00 -8.07 21.42
C ASN A 420 -6.88 -7.23 20.48
N GLN A 421 -7.69 -7.91 19.68
CA GLN A 421 -8.50 -7.32 18.62
C GLN A 421 -9.99 -7.31 18.92
N THR A 422 -10.70 -6.38 18.29
CA THR A 422 -12.16 -6.46 18.12
C THR A 422 -12.47 -6.54 16.64
N LEU A 423 -12.89 -7.71 16.19
CA LEU A 423 -13.19 -8.03 14.80
C LEU A 423 -14.72 -8.16 14.63
N ASN A 424 -15.29 -7.56 13.59
CA ASN A 424 -16.73 -7.63 13.31
C ASN A 424 -16.96 -7.91 11.83
N GLY A 425 -18.01 -8.66 11.51
CA GLY A 425 -18.44 -8.94 10.13
C GLY A 425 -18.35 -10.42 9.76
N ALA A 426 -18.90 -10.81 8.61
CA ALA A 426 -18.89 -12.19 8.17
C ALA A 426 -17.52 -12.62 7.61
N ILE A 427 -17.22 -13.92 7.67
CA ILE A 427 -16.08 -14.53 6.98
C ILE A 427 -16.62 -15.49 5.93
N GLU A 428 -16.34 -15.21 4.67
CA GLU A 428 -16.87 -15.93 3.51
C GLU A 428 -15.72 -16.66 2.81
N VAL A 429 -15.84 -17.98 2.61
CA VAL A 429 -14.79 -18.80 2.01
C VAL A 429 -15.38 -19.71 0.94
N ASP A 430 -14.76 -19.86 -0.22
CA ASP A 430 -15.23 -20.81 -1.23
C ASP A 430 -14.62 -22.22 -1.08
N THR A 431 -15.17 -23.21 -1.79
CA THR A 431 -14.74 -24.61 -1.69
C THR A 431 -13.30 -24.85 -2.12
N ILE A 432 -12.65 -23.94 -2.84
CA ILE A 432 -11.25 -24.12 -3.28
C ILE A 432 -10.26 -23.29 -2.47
N SER A 433 -10.75 -22.58 -1.44
CA SER A 433 -9.98 -21.69 -0.58
C SER A 433 -10.03 -22.15 0.87
N SER A 434 -9.14 -21.63 1.71
CA SER A 434 -9.11 -21.96 3.14
C SER A 434 -8.76 -20.77 4.03
N VAL A 435 -9.37 -20.72 5.20
CA VAL A 435 -9.04 -19.78 6.28
C VAL A 435 -8.67 -20.53 7.56
N GLU A 436 -7.53 -20.16 8.15
CA GLU A 436 -7.21 -20.42 9.55
C GLU A 436 -7.35 -19.12 10.35
N LEU A 437 -8.42 -19.02 11.13
CA LEU A 437 -8.69 -17.89 12.02
C LEU A 437 -8.08 -18.14 13.40
N TYR A 438 -7.25 -17.23 13.89
CA TYR A 438 -6.66 -17.26 15.23
C TYR A 438 -7.15 -16.05 16.03
N LEU A 439 -7.90 -16.31 17.10
CA LEU A 439 -8.29 -15.30 18.09
C LEU A 439 -7.42 -15.49 19.32
N LEU A 440 -6.46 -14.59 19.50
CA LEU A 440 -5.46 -14.66 20.57
C LEU A 440 -5.44 -13.36 21.38
N GLU A 441 -4.91 -13.43 22.60
CA GLU A 441 -4.62 -12.29 23.46
C GLU A 441 -5.84 -11.39 23.74
N ASN A 442 -6.94 -11.96 24.23
CA ASN A 442 -8.21 -11.27 24.49
C ASN A 442 -8.93 -10.75 23.22
N THR A 443 -8.71 -11.40 22.07
CA THR A 443 -9.42 -11.04 20.84
C THR A 443 -10.89 -11.42 20.93
N THR A 444 -11.76 -10.51 20.50
CA THR A 444 -13.18 -10.75 20.29
C THR A 444 -13.51 -10.72 18.80
N TYR A 445 -14.11 -11.78 18.28
CA TYR A 445 -14.71 -11.81 16.95
C TYR A 445 -16.23 -11.87 17.06
N THR A 446 -16.93 -10.94 16.41
CA THR A 446 -18.39 -10.91 16.28
C THR A 446 -18.78 -11.15 14.83
N GLY A 447 -19.34 -12.33 14.54
CA GLY A 447 -19.67 -12.71 13.18
C GLY A 447 -19.94 -14.20 13.04
N ALA A 448 -20.09 -14.62 11.79
CA ALA A 448 -20.28 -16.03 11.44
C ALA A 448 -19.55 -16.34 10.14
N THR A 449 -19.19 -17.61 9.98
CA THR A 449 -18.49 -18.12 8.79
C THR A 449 -19.49 -18.73 7.82
N ALA A 450 -19.17 -18.70 6.52
CA ALA A 450 -19.89 -19.46 5.53
C ALA A 450 -18.95 -20.01 4.45
N ILE A 451 -19.24 -21.25 4.04
CA ILE A 451 -18.50 -21.96 3.00
C ILE A 451 -19.40 -22.03 1.76
N HIS A 452 -18.96 -21.43 0.66
CA HIS A 452 -19.68 -21.40 -0.60
C HIS A 452 -19.09 -22.37 -1.60
N THR A 453 -19.94 -23.00 -2.41
CA THR A 453 -19.45 -23.78 -3.54
C THR A 453 -18.87 -22.84 -4.59
N ASN A 454 -17.59 -23.04 -4.94
CA ASN A 454 -16.96 -22.33 -6.04
C ASN A 454 -17.70 -22.67 -7.35
N ALA A 455 -17.88 -21.65 -8.20
CA ALA A 455 -18.71 -21.74 -9.40
C ALA A 455 -18.16 -22.71 -10.46
N VAL A 456 -16.84 -22.91 -10.51
CA VAL A 456 -16.15 -23.71 -11.53
C VAL A 456 -15.74 -25.08 -10.99
N ASN A 457 -15.22 -25.13 -9.76
CA ASN A 457 -14.75 -26.36 -9.13
C ASN A 457 -15.44 -26.59 -7.79
N THR A 458 -16.41 -27.50 -7.78
CA THR A 458 -17.19 -27.83 -6.60
C THR A 458 -16.47 -28.75 -5.61
N LYS A 459 -15.23 -29.18 -5.91
CA LYS A 459 -14.44 -29.99 -5.00
C LYS A 459 -13.98 -29.14 -3.82
N THR A 460 -14.50 -29.48 -2.65
CA THR A 460 -14.09 -28.86 -1.38
C THR A 460 -12.66 -29.23 -1.01
N THR A 461 -11.87 -28.21 -0.64
CA THR A 461 -10.59 -28.38 0.04
C THR A 461 -10.80 -29.09 1.38
N GLU A 462 -9.74 -29.64 1.96
CA GLU A 462 -9.89 -30.49 3.15
C GLU A 462 -10.38 -29.72 4.39
N ALA A 463 -9.97 -28.46 4.55
CA ALA A 463 -10.37 -27.62 5.67
C ALA A 463 -10.62 -26.16 5.24
N PRO A 464 -11.77 -25.85 4.62
CA PRO A 464 -12.09 -24.49 4.20
C PRO A 464 -12.08 -23.49 5.37
N VAL A 465 -12.51 -23.90 6.56
CA VAL A 465 -12.51 -23.02 7.74
C VAL A 465 -12.02 -23.76 8.97
N THR A 466 -10.91 -23.28 9.54
CA THR A 466 -10.40 -23.69 10.85
C THR A 466 -10.42 -22.48 11.78
N VAL A 467 -11.00 -22.63 12.98
CA VAL A 467 -11.04 -21.58 14.00
C VAL A 467 -10.25 -22.01 15.22
N ASN A 468 -9.34 -21.15 15.67
CA ASN A 468 -8.47 -21.32 16.82
C ASN A 468 -8.76 -20.19 17.82
N LEU A 469 -9.25 -20.52 19.02
CA LEU A 469 -9.51 -19.58 20.11
C LEU A 469 -8.65 -19.93 21.32
N ASP A 470 -7.82 -18.98 21.75
CA ASP A 470 -7.11 -19.12 23.03
C ASP A 470 -8.07 -18.96 24.23
N GLY A 471 -7.58 -19.35 25.41
CA GLY A 471 -8.38 -19.34 26.64
C GLY A 471 -8.83 -17.95 27.12
N THR A 472 -8.38 -16.87 26.48
CA THR A 472 -8.72 -15.49 26.83
C THR A 472 -9.67 -14.83 25.83
N SER A 473 -9.86 -15.46 24.67
CA SER A 473 -10.55 -14.89 23.53
C SER A 473 -12.02 -15.29 23.46
N LYS A 474 -12.77 -14.53 22.66
CA LYS A 474 -14.23 -14.63 22.56
C LYS A 474 -14.67 -14.67 21.10
N TRP A 475 -15.60 -15.56 20.79
CA TRP A 475 -16.39 -15.54 19.56
C TRP A 475 -17.85 -15.31 19.90
N VAL A 476 -18.38 -14.17 19.43
CA VAL A 476 -19.81 -13.85 19.40
C VAL A 476 -20.38 -14.31 18.06
N VAL A 477 -21.06 -15.44 18.07
CA VAL A 477 -21.69 -16.05 16.89
C VAL A 477 -23.01 -15.34 16.62
N THR A 478 -23.19 -14.84 15.39
CA THR A 478 -24.38 -14.05 15.02
C THR A 478 -25.46 -14.85 14.29
N LYS A 479 -25.11 -16.03 13.76
CA LYS A 479 -26.03 -16.98 13.10
C LYS A 479 -25.46 -18.38 13.16
N ASP A 480 -26.31 -19.38 12.94
CA ASP A 480 -25.87 -20.76 12.74
C ASP A 480 -24.83 -20.82 11.62
N CYS A 481 -23.71 -21.51 11.87
CA CYS A 481 -22.63 -21.63 10.90
C CYS A 481 -21.94 -23.00 10.97
N GLU A 482 -21.23 -23.31 9.90
CA GLU A 482 -20.45 -24.52 9.74
C GLU A 482 -18.97 -24.16 9.56
N ILE A 483 -18.10 -24.90 10.23
CA ILE A 483 -16.65 -24.87 10.08
C ILE A 483 -16.11 -26.29 10.00
N THR A 484 -14.89 -26.44 9.48
CA THR A 484 -14.23 -27.74 9.43
C THR A 484 -13.63 -28.10 10.79
N ASN A 485 -12.77 -27.25 11.33
CA ASN A 485 -12.06 -27.54 12.57
C ASN A 485 -12.26 -26.44 13.60
N LEU A 486 -12.39 -26.84 14.86
CA LEU A 486 -12.46 -25.94 16.00
C LEU A 486 -11.44 -26.36 17.05
N ASN A 487 -10.50 -25.47 17.34
CA ASN A 487 -9.55 -25.57 18.44
C ASN A 487 -9.89 -24.49 19.45
N SER A 488 -10.50 -24.86 20.58
CA SER A 488 -11.00 -23.92 21.58
C SER A 488 -10.41 -24.27 22.95
N GLU A 489 -9.42 -23.52 23.40
CA GLU A 489 -8.79 -23.78 24.70
C GLU A 489 -9.77 -23.59 25.86
N ASN A 490 -9.47 -24.21 26.99
CA ASN A 490 -10.21 -23.98 28.22
C ASN A 490 -10.15 -22.49 28.63
N GLY A 491 -11.31 -21.86 28.79
CA GLY A 491 -11.46 -20.43 29.08
C GLY A 491 -11.98 -19.63 27.89
N ALA A 492 -11.82 -20.13 26.66
CA ALA A 492 -12.37 -19.52 25.46
C ALA A 492 -13.90 -19.41 25.56
N SER A 493 -14.45 -18.29 25.08
CA SER A 493 -15.88 -18.00 25.19
C SER A 493 -16.56 -17.98 23.82
N ILE A 494 -17.39 -18.98 23.52
CA ILE A 494 -18.23 -19.02 22.31
C ILE A 494 -19.70 -18.81 22.71
N VAL A 495 -20.24 -17.64 22.35
CA VAL A 495 -21.57 -17.17 22.80
C VAL A 495 -22.35 -16.52 21.66
N ASP A 496 -23.65 -16.33 21.82
CA ASP A 496 -24.46 -15.47 20.94
C ASP A 496 -24.40 -13.99 21.37
N GLU A 497 -25.11 -13.12 20.65
CA GLU A 497 -25.16 -11.67 20.93
C GLU A 497 -25.80 -11.34 22.30
N ASP A 498 -26.66 -12.22 22.82
CA ASP A 498 -27.22 -12.10 24.18
C ASP A 498 -26.23 -12.58 25.26
N GLY A 499 -25.07 -13.10 24.88
CA GLY A 499 -24.07 -13.69 25.77
C GLY A 499 -24.40 -15.10 26.25
N LYS A 500 -25.36 -15.79 25.62
CA LYS A 500 -25.67 -17.18 25.93
C LYS A 500 -24.72 -18.12 25.19
N THR A 501 -24.32 -19.20 25.84
CA THR A 501 -23.41 -20.19 25.23
C THR A 501 -24.04 -20.82 23.99
N VAL A 502 -23.26 -20.94 22.92
CA VAL A 502 -23.66 -21.57 21.66
C VAL A 502 -23.59 -23.08 21.78
N THR A 503 -24.52 -23.79 21.14
CA THR A 503 -24.46 -25.27 21.07
C THR A 503 -23.41 -25.67 20.04
N ILE A 504 -22.46 -26.53 20.42
CA ILE A 504 -21.43 -27.03 19.48
C ILE A 504 -21.72 -28.49 19.16
N VAL A 505 -21.90 -28.76 17.86
CA VAL A 505 -22.09 -30.12 17.32
C VAL A 505 -20.86 -30.48 16.51
N ALA A 506 -20.06 -31.43 17.00
CA ALA A 506 -18.88 -31.94 16.30
C ALA A 506 -19.09 -33.41 15.92
N ASP A 507 -18.81 -33.77 14.67
CA ASP A 507 -19.01 -35.14 14.15
C ASP A 507 -20.42 -35.69 14.46
N GLY A 508 -21.44 -34.85 14.26
CA GLY A 508 -22.85 -35.17 14.52
C GLY A 508 -23.24 -35.34 16.00
N LYS A 509 -22.34 -35.04 16.95
CA LYS A 509 -22.59 -35.13 18.39
C LYS A 509 -22.49 -33.77 19.05
N THR A 510 -23.43 -33.47 19.93
CA THR A 510 -23.33 -32.28 20.79
C THR A 510 -22.18 -32.46 21.77
N VAL A 511 -21.11 -31.68 21.60
CA VAL A 511 -19.93 -31.66 22.50
C VAL A 511 -20.02 -30.55 23.54
N VAL A 512 -20.73 -29.45 23.22
CA VAL A 512 -21.10 -28.39 24.17
C VAL A 512 -22.60 -28.15 24.06
N THR A 513 -23.31 -28.24 25.19
CA THR A 513 -24.74 -27.90 25.26
C THR A 513 -24.87 -26.42 25.55
N GLY A 514 -25.32 -25.66 24.56
CA GLY A 514 -25.54 -24.22 24.68
C GLY A 514 -26.80 -23.88 25.47
N THR A 515 -26.85 -22.64 25.95
CA THR A 515 -28.04 -22.02 26.55
C THR A 515 -28.77 -21.09 25.57
N GLY A 516 -28.12 -20.73 24.47
CA GLY A 516 -28.70 -19.97 23.35
C GLY A 516 -29.39 -20.86 22.33
N SER A 517 -29.96 -20.23 21.29
CA SER A 517 -30.62 -20.94 20.19
C SER A 517 -29.69 -21.28 19.02
N LEU A 518 -28.50 -20.68 18.98
CA LEU A 518 -27.56 -20.86 17.87
C LEU A 518 -26.76 -22.17 18.00
N THR A 519 -26.44 -22.73 16.84
CA THR A 519 -25.63 -23.93 16.68
C THR A 519 -24.40 -23.67 15.82
N LEU A 520 -23.24 -24.05 16.33
CA LEU A 520 -21.98 -24.15 15.58
C LEU A 520 -21.75 -25.60 15.20
N THR A 521 -21.70 -25.88 13.90
CA THR A 521 -21.43 -27.24 13.38
C THR A 521 -19.96 -27.37 13.00
N VAL A 522 -19.29 -28.39 13.53
CA VAL A 522 -17.90 -28.75 13.26
C VAL A 522 -17.86 -30.08 12.53
N THR A 523 -17.48 -30.07 11.25
CA THR A 523 -17.53 -31.28 10.40
C THR A 523 -16.29 -32.15 10.48
N GLY A 524 -15.16 -31.56 10.88
CA GLY A 524 -13.89 -32.23 11.11
C GLY A 524 -13.58 -32.33 12.60
N THR A 525 -12.45 -31.77 13.01
CA THR A 525 -11.90 -31.95 14.36
C THR A 525 -12.39 -30.90 15.36
N TYR A 526 -12.72 -31.36 16.57
CA TYR A 526 -12.90 -30.51 17.74
C TYR A 526 -11.79 -30.82 18.74
N SER A 527 -11.03 -29.82 19.15
CA SER A 527 -9.93 -29.95 20.11
C SER A 527 -9.91 -28.78 21.10
N GLU A 528 -9.23 -28.99 22.23
CA GLU A 528 -8.99 -27.96 23.26
C GLU A 528 -7.56 -27.42 23.23
N THR A 529 -6.85 -27.58 22.11
CA THR A 529 -5.45 -27.17 21.96
C THR A 529 -5.29 -26.26 20.76
N VAL A 530 -4.85 -25.03 21.00
CA VAL A 530 -4.41 -24.11 19.95
C VAL A 530 -2.91 -24.27 19.77
N THR A 531 -2.46 -24.37 18.52
CA THR A 531 -1.04 -24.37 18.17
C THR A 531 -0.76 -23.15 17.33
N THR A 532 0.23 -22.36 17.71
CA THR A 532 0.67 -21.18 16.96
C THR A 532 2.09 -21.37 16.44
N ASP A 533 2.46 -20.56 15.46
CA ASP A 533 3.83 -20.42 14.97
C ASP A 533 4.20 -18.94 14.84
N SER A 534 5.37 -18.66 14.25
CA SER A 534 5.86 -17.29 14.10
C SER A 534 4.99 -16.41 13.19
N SER A 535 4.16 -16.98 12.30
CA SER A 535 3.28 -16.18 11.44
C SER A 535 1.95 -15.78 12.10
N ASN A 536 1.76 -16.16 13.38
CA ASN A 536 0.73 -15.61 14.25
C ASN A 536 1.17 -14.34 15.00
N ALA A 537 2.46 -13.99 14.97
CA ALA A 537 3.00 -12.83 15.67
C ALA A 537 3.28 -11.69 14.70
N LEU A 538 3.26 -10.45 15.21
CA LEU A 538 3.81 -9.32 14.48
C LEU A 538 5.31 -9.51 14.23
N SER A 539 5.77 -9.02 13.08
CA SER A 539 7.19 -8.95 12.79
C SER A 539 7.94 -8.09 13.81
N THR A 540 9.17 -8.46 14.11
CA THR A 540 10.08 -7.74 15.04
C THR A 540 11.33 -7.21 14.35
N SER A 541 11.44 -7.44 13.04
CA SER A 541 12.51 -6.95 12.19
C SER A 541 11.89 -6.09 11.10
N PHE A 542 12.38 -4.87 10.97
CA PHE A 542 11.91 -3.86 10.02
C PHE A 542 13.08 -3.34 9.18
N THR A 543 12.78 -2.50 8.20
CA THR A 543 13.80 -1.82 7.40
C THR A 543 14.73 -1.00 8.30
N ASP A 544 16.05 -1.14 8.11
CA ASP A 544 17.03 -0.36 8.88
C ASP A 544 17.00 1.11 8.47
N ARG A 545 16.68 1.97 9.45
CA ARG A 545 16.61 3.43 9.28
C ARG A 545 17.83 4.15 9.88
N THR A 546 18.80 3.43 10.44
CA THR A 546 19.96 4.01 11.14
C THR A 546 20.74 4.99 10.25
N GLY A 547 21.00 4.62 9.00
CA GLY A 547 21.69 5.49 8.05
C GLY A 547 20.90 6.75 7.69
N PHE A 548 19.57 6.65 7.61
CA PHE A 548 18.68 7.79 7.36
C PHE A 548 18.70 8.74 8.56
N ASP A 549 18.57 8.19 9.76
CA ASP A 549 18.53 8.95 11.02
C ASP A 549 19.87 9.64 11.30
N GLU A 550 21.00 8.98 11.04
CA GLU A 550 22.32 9.60 11.12
C GLU A 550 22.46 10.76 10.11
N TYR A 551 21.99 10.56 8.88
CA TYR A 551 22.12 11.57 7.82
C TYR A 551 21.31 12.84 8.11
N TYR A 552 20.06 12.70 8.54
CA TYR A 552 19.18 13.86 8.82
C TYR A 552 19.17 14.31 10.28
N GLY A 553 19.87 13.60 11.17
CA GLY A 553 19.84 13.88 12.61
C GLY A 553 18.46 13.65 13.22
N THR A 554 17.75 12.61 12.77
CA THR A 554 16.41 12.24 13.24
C THR A 554 16.45 10.98 14.11
N ALA A 555 15.30 10.58 14.66
CA ALA A 555 15.09 9.29 15.31
C ALA A 555 13.74 8.77 14.84
N THR A 556 13.75 7.90 13.84
CA THR A 556 12.55 7.47 13.12
C THR A 556 12.37 5.95 13.14
N THR A 557 12.96 5.26 14.11
CA THR A 557 12.85 3.81 14.28
C THR A 557 11.39 3.34 14.19
N PHE A 558 11.13 2.41 13.26
CA PHE A 558 9.81 1.85 13.04
C PHE A 558 9.27 1.23 14.33
N GLY A 559 8.01 1.51 14.69
CA GLY A 559 7.42 1.03 15.94
C GLY A 559 7.77 1.89 17.17
N GLU A 560 8.63 2.92 17.04
CA GLU A 560 8.96 3.86 18.14
C GLU A 560 8.50 5.33 17.93
N ASN A 561 8.17 5.73 16.70
CA ASN A 561 7.51 7.02 16.38
C ASN A 561 6.17 7.26 17.12
N GLY A 562 6.17 8.00 18.22
CA GLY A 562 4.93 8.41 18.88
C GLY A 562 4.05 9.28 17.98
N ALA A 563 2.72 9.10 18.05
CA ALA A 563 1.80 10.15 17.63
C ALA A 563 2.20 11.40 18.42
N ALA A 564 2.59 12.47 17.73
CA ALA A 564 2.75 13.76 18.38
C ALA A 564 1.40 14.11 19.00
N GLU A 565 1.26 13.93 20.32
CA GLU A 565 0.30 14.72 21.08
C GLU A 565 0.66 16.16 20.76
N GLY A 566 -0.17 16.81 19.95
CA GLY A 566 0.00 18.20 19.60
C GLY A 566 -0.06 19.04 20.86
N THR A 567 1.08 19.23 21.53
CA THR A 567 1.32 20.40 22.36
C THR A 567 1.46 21.59 21.42
N MET A 568 0.32 22.06 20.92
CA MET A 568 0.15 23.48 20.71
C MET A 568 0.43 24.13 22.05
N GLU A 569 1.55 24.83 22.19
CA GLU A 569 1.71 25.80 23.26
C GLU A 569 0.52 26.77 23.16
N GLU A 570 -0.47 26.61 24.03
CA GLU A 570 -1.49 27.62 24.25
C GLU A 570 -0.79 28.90 24.72
N THR A 571 -0.68 29.86 23.79
CA THR A 571 -0.48 31.25 24.17
C THR A 571 -1.69 31.68 25.00
N PRO A 572 -1.53 32.23 26.22
CA PRO A 572 -2.67 32.54 27.08
C PRO A 572 -3.60 33.55 26.40
N ALA A 573 -4.83 33.13 26.14
CA ALA A 573 -5.89 33.98 25.62
C ALA A 573 -6.20 35.11 26.60
N GLY A 574 -5.74 36.31 26.29
CA GLY A 574 -6.21 37.54 26.93
C GLY A 574 -7.65 37.83 26.52
N ASN A 575 -8.53 37.88 27.52
CA ASN A 575 -9.94 38.28 27.41
C ASN A 575 -10.18 39.51 26.50
N GLN A 576 -10.96 39.31 25.43
CA GLN A 576 -11.80 40.35 24.84
C GLN A 576 -13.19 39.76 24.51
N PRO A 577 -14.30 40.44 24.84
CA PRO A 577 -15.64 39.87 24.79
C PRO A 577 -16.25 39.94 23.39
N GLY A 578 -17.12 38.97 23.09
CA GLY A 578 -17.73 38.77 21.78
C GLY A 578 -18.68 39.87 21.30
N THR A 579 -18.82 39.95 19.98
CA THR A 579 -19.80 40.78 19.29
C THR A 579 -20.81 39.91 18.56
N GLN A 580 -22.04 39.89 19.09
CA GLN A 580 -23.24 39.54 18.36
C GLN A 580 -23.64 40.71 17.44
N SER A 581 -24.02 40.39 16.21
CA SER A 581 -24.64 41.33 15.27
C SER A 581 -26.09 41.64 15.66
N LYS A 582 -26.43 42.92 15.84
CA LYS A 582 -27.77 43.48 15.54
C LYS A 582 -27.76 45.01 15.44
N VAL A 583 -27.98 45.49 14.21
CA VAL A 583 -28.89 46.55 13.72
C VAL A 583 -29.03 47.88 14.49
N SER A 584 -28.68 48.96 13.77
CA SER A 584 -29.16 50.36 13.76
C SER A 584 -29.24 51.20 15.06
N ASN A 585 -28.49 52.30 15.11
CA ASN A 585 -29.01 53.66 14.84
C ASN A 585 -27.89 54.70 14.98
N GLN A 586 -28.01 55.77 14.19
CA GLN A 586 -27.22 56.99 14.27
C GLN A 586 -27.40 57.66 15.64
N GLU A 587 -26.32 58.23 16.20
CA GLU A 587 -26.29 59.60 16.70
C GLU A 587 -24.87 60.05 17.12
N GLU A 588 -24.76 61.38 17.24
CA GLU A 588 -23.60 62.26 17.17
C GLU A 588 -22.60 62.23 18.35
N LYS A 589 -21.38 62.74 18.04
CA LYS A 589 -20.44 63.58 18.85
C LYS A 589 -19.99 63.00 20.21
N THR A 590 -18.70 63.01 20.57
CA THR A 590 -17.91 64.24 20.80
C THR A 590 -16.45 63.89 21.10
N GLN A 591 -15.55 64.79 20.68
CA GLN A 591 -14.15 64.99 21.06
C GLN A 591 -13.73 64.53 22.47
N ASN A 592 -12.51 63.96 22.58
CA ASN A 592 -11.36 64.65 23.16
C ASN A 592 -10.08 63.80 23.10
N ASN A 593 -9.02 64.38 22.54
CA ASN A 593 -7.62 63.99 22.74
C ASN A 593 -7.01 65.02 23.74
N PRO A 594 -6.01 64.67 24.57
CA PRO A 594 -4.67 65.14 24.20
C PRO A 594 -3.48 64.26 24.66
N ALA A 595 -2.51 64.13 23.74
CA ALA A 595 -1.08 64.48 23.84
C ALA A 595 -0.08 63.78 24.81
N GLY A 596 1.12 63.48 24.25
CA GLY A 596 2.43 63.49 24.93
C GLY A 596 3.27 62.20 24.73
N ILE A 597 4.12 62.03 23.71
CA ILE A 597 5.51 62.52 23.47
C ILE A 597 6.65 61.69 24.13
N LEU A 598 7.40 61.00 23.25
CA LEU A 598 8.86 60.74 23.09
C LEU A 598 9.76 59.94 24.08
N ALA A 599 10.54 59.03 23.44
CA ALA A 599 12.01 58.81 23.50
C ALA A 599 12.63 58.14 24.75
N ALA A 600 13.77 57.44 24.74
CA ALA A 600 14.63 56.75 23.77
C ALA A 600 15.80 56.10 24.58
N LEU A 601 16.58 55.24 23.90
CA LEU A 601 17.99 54.89 24.12
C LEU A 601 18.38 53.72 25.05
N ALA A 602 18.99 52.72 24.38
CA ALA A 602 19.82 51.65 24.90
C ALA A 602 21.27 52.11 25.13
N ALA A 603 21.94 51.51 26.11
CA ALA A 603 23.34 51.76 26.46
C ALA A 603 24.20 50.51 26.25
N ALA A 604 25.42 50.73 25.74
CA ALA A 604 26.47 49.72 25.58
C ALA A 604 27.75 50.13 26.36
N CYS A 605 28.34 49.11 26.97
CA CYS A 605 29.78 48.83 27.18
C CYS A 605 30.67 49.65 28.15
N ALA A 606 31.18 48.88 29.14
CA ALA A 606 32.58 48.64 29.54
C ALA A 606 33.33 49.61 30.47
N LEU A 607 33.97 49.06 31.52
CA LEU A 607 35.45 48.99 31.66
C LEU A 607 35.98 48.42 33.02
N ILE A 608 37.11 47.69 32.92
CA ILE A 608 38.23 47.43 33.89
C ILE A 608 37.98 46.38 35.01
N GLY A 609 38.88 45.42 35.32
CA GLY A 609 40.20 45.05 34.80
C GLY A 609 40.97 44.10 35.75
N GLY A 610 42.05 43.48 35.25
CA GLY A 610 43.24 43.07 36.04
C GLY A 610 43.50 41.57 36.32
N GLY A 611 44.62 41.03 35.81
CA GLY A 611 45.37 39.94 36.49
C GLY A 611 45.98 38.79 35.66
N VAL A 612 47.19 38.99 35.11
CA VAL A 612 48.41 38.11 35.06
C VAL A 612 48.21 36.56 34.99
N VAL A 613 48.76 35.80 34.03
CA VAL A 613 50.13 35.24 33.94
C VAL A 613 50.39 34.65 32.54
N PHE A 614 51.63 34.79 32.07
CA PHE A 614 52.17 34.49 30.74
C PHE A 614 53.21 33.38 30.85
N TRP A 615 53.16 32.29 30.05
CA TRP A 615 54.39 31.57 29.60
C TRP A 615 54.23 30.63 28.39
N HIS A 616 54.87 31.05 27.28
CA HIS A 616 55.73 30.32 26.31
C HIS A 616 55.18 29.19 25.42
N ARG A 617 55.08 29.40 24.08
CA ARG A 617 56.11 29.27 22.99
C ARG A 617 56.23 27.81 22.48
N LYS A 618 56.37 27.46 21.20
CA LYS A 618 56.48 28.16 19.90
C LYS A 618 56.51 27.06 18.82
N LYS A 619 55.75 27.21 17.72
CA LYS A 619 55.95 26.43 16.48
C LYS A 619 57.24 26.85 15.75
N ARG A 620 57.97 25.87 15.20
CA ARG A 620 58.55 25.84 13.83
C ARG A 620 59.59 24.72 13.71
N LYS A 621 59.27 23.66 13.00
CA LYS A 621 59.79 23.38 11.65
C LYS A 621 58.74 22.59 10.88
#